data_AF-A0A947N4U8-F1
#
_entry.id   AF-A0A947N4U8-F1
#
_cell.length_a   1.000
_cell.length_b   1.000
_cell.length_c   1.000
_cell.angle_alpha   90.00
_cell.angle_beta   90.00
_cell.angle_gamma   90.00
#
_symmetry.space_group_name_H-M   'P 1'
#
loop_
_entity.id
_entity.type
_entity.pdbx_description
1 polymer ?
#
loop_
_entity_poly.entity_id
_entity_poly.type
_entity_poly.pdbx_seq_one_letter_code
_entity_poly.pdbx_strand_id
1 'polypeptide(L)'
;MRFLLAFVLLATSVATAHAHFGARFEPPDGTIYHGCGWNGYDSQAYYNSMFPPSHHPLILQVVAGMPGTRDMDVERVIQSLTAPIVHADSQYVEYGLHFQDRFGMLDSVFALTTTLDRYIDTLAIAFLAVDRPFFLRIGFEFNGAWNPYHPYIFPLAFRKLVTELRVRGVDNFATVWCYEPDAPADFADSNAQGWKWYPGDDIVDWFGLDPFDVEHFDPDLPDTLRGEITRKGKTEAFLRFADERRKPVFLNELSARHVYIVPDSLDPGHAQGQADWEYWFAPFFRFVRNHPNIKGWNYINLDWTRYETYATWGDARLEINSFIRDRWVDSLMTERFLNVGYDVTQSESVSDLRSDLPHAIELSAYPNPFNSATRITLNLPIRDYAEIALFNALGQRVNVLHSGVLSRGNHAFPIDGGELTSGSYFVRVTQSGATTLQRIVLIR
;
A
#
# COMPACT_ATOMS: atom_id res chain seq x y z
N MET A 1 -19.22 3.32 -68.00
CA MET A 1 -19.86 2.99 -66.70
C MET A 1 -18.86 2.21 -65.87
N ARG A 2 -18.24 2.86 -64.86
CA ARG A 2 -17.31 2.24 -63.91
C ARG A 2 -18.05 1.99 -62.60
N PHE A 3 -17.98 0.77 -62.10
CA PHE A 3 -18.50 0.34 -60.81
C PHE A 3 -17.65 0.97 -59.68
N LEU A 4 -18.31 1.55 -58.67
CA LEU A 4 -17.71 1.88 -57.38
C LEU A 4 -18.40 1.00 -56.33
N LEU A 5 -17.68 0.00 -55.81
CA LEU A 5 -18.07 -0.71 -54.59
C LEU A 5 -17.71 0.20 -53.41
N ALA A 6 -18.72 0.66 -52.68
CA ALA A 6 -18.52 1.28 -51.37
C ALA A 6 -18.34 0.16 -50.32
N PHE A 7 -17.12 -0.01 -49.83
CA PHE A 7 -16.87 -0.76 -48.61
C PHE A 7 -17.26 0.12 -47.42
N VAL A 8 -18.42 -0.17 -46.82
CA VAL A 8 -18.75 0.32 -45.48
C VAL A 8 -17.95 -0.53 -44.50
N LEU A 9 -16.85 0.02 -43.97
CA LEU A 9 -16.24 -0.52 -42.76
C LEU A 9 -17.24 -0.33 -41.62
N LEU A 10 -17.93 -1.39 -41.23
CA LEU A 10 -18.49 -1.48 -39.89
C LEU A 10 -17.31 -1.50 -38.91
N ALA A 11 -17.08 -0.38 -38.23
CA ALA A 11 -16.32 -0.39 -37.00
C ALA A 11 -17.14 -1.19 -35.98
N THR A 12 -16.85 -2.49 -35.86
CA THR A 12 -17.26 -3.27 -34.71
C THR A 12 -16.53 -2.68 -33.51
N SER A 13 -17.24 -1.91 -32.68
CA SER A 13 -16.75 -1.60 -31.34
C SER A 13 -16.67 -2.92 -30.60
N VAL A 14 -15.48 -3.50 -30.50
CA VAL A 14 -15.22 -4.51 -29.50
C VAL A 14 -15.38 -3.77 -28.18
N ALA A 15 -16.53 -3.98 -27.51
CA ALA A 15 -16.63 -3.66 -26.10
C ALA A 15 -15.49 -4.43 -25.43
N THR A 16 -14.43 -3.73 -25.05
CA THR A 16 -13.34 -4.31 -24.27
C THR A 16 -13.97 -4.82 -23.00
N ALA A 17 -14.04 -6.16 -22.87
CA ALA A 17 -14.52 -6.81 -21.67
C ALA A 17 -13.75 -6.20 -20.50
N HIS A 18 -14.49 -5.67 -19.53
CA HIS A 18 -13.91 -5.11 -18.32
C HIS A 18 -13.04 -6.20 -17.68
N ALA A 19 -11.77 -5.88 -17.45
CA ALA A 19 -10.79 -6.86 -17.00
C ALA A 19 -10.78 -6.87 -15.47
N HIS A 20 -11.54 -7.75 -14.84
CA HIS A 20 -11.37 -8.07 -13.43
C HIS A 20 -10.40 -9.24 -13.28
N PHE A 21 -9.34 -9.05 -12.52
CA PHE A 21 -8.23 -9.99 -12.40
C PHE A 21 -8.27 -10.85 -11.13
N GLY A 22 -9.05 -10.45 -10.13
CA GLY A 22 -9.11 -11.10 -8.81
C GLY A 22 -7.94 -10.73 -7.91
N ALA A 23 -7.29 -9.59 -8.15
CA ALA A 23 -6.22 -9.10 -7.30
C ALA A 23 -6.76 -8.59 -5.96
N ARG A 24 -5.90 -8.56 -4.96
CA ARG A 24 -6.28 -8.11 -3.63
C ARG A 24 -6.71 -6.64 -3.66
N PHE A 25 -7.90 -6.37 -3.12
CA PHE A 25 -8.54 -5.06 -3.12
C PHE A 25 -8.88 -4.52 -4.52
N GLU A 26 -8.89 -5.35 -5.57
CA GLU A 26 -9.36 -4.92 -6.88
C GLU A 26 -10.81 -4.43 -6.81
N PRO A 27 -11.14 -3.26 -7.40
CA PRO A 27 -12.52 -2.80 -7.45
C PRO A 27 -13.39 -3.77 -8.27
N PRO A 28 -14.71 -3.81 -8.00
CA PRO A 28 -15.67 -4.54 -8.81
C PRO A 28 -15.48 -4.29 -10.31
N ASP A 29 -15.83 -5.29 -11.11
CA ASP A 29 -15.56 -5.25 -12.53
C ASP A 29 -16.17 -4.01 -13.20
N GLY A 30 -15.35 -3.37 -14.01
CA GLY A 30 -15.69 -2.10 -14.63
C GLY A 30 -15.86 -0.92 -13.68
N THR A 31 -15.23 -0.94 -12.51
CA THR A 31 -15.09 0.23 -11.64
C THR A 31 -13.62 0.58 -11.36
N ILE A 32 -13.36 1.82 -10.93
CA ILE A 32 -12.02 2.38 -10.73
C ILE A 32 -12.02 3.18 -9.42
N TYR A 33 -10.99 3.04 -8.59
CA TYR A 33 -10.83 3.91 -7.43
C TYR A 33 -10.22 5.26 -7.82
N HIS A 34 -10.60 6.32 -7.10
CA HIS A 34 -9.86 7.57 -7.12
C HIS A 34 -9.42 7.97 -5.72
N GLY A 35 -8.30 8.67 -5.67
CA GLY A 35 -7.61 9.04 -4.46
C GLY A 35 -6.96 10.40 -4.54
N CYS A 36 -6.41 10.84 -3.42
CA CYS A 36 -5.63 12.06 -3.32
C CYS A 36 -4.29 11.83 -2.63
N GLY A 37 -3.29 12.60 -3.06
CA GLY A 37 -1.99 12.66 -2.42
C GLY A 37 -1.43 14.08 -2.42
N TRP A 38 -0.30 14.33 -1.77
CA TRP A 38 0.10 13.63 -0.54
C TRP A 38 -0.71 14.15 0.64
N ASN A 39 -0.86 13.34 1.69
CA ASN A 39 -1.46 13.76 2.94
C ASN A 39 -0.85 15.08 3.46
N GLY A 40 -1.66 16.11 3.64
CA GLY A 40 -1.21 17.47 3.96
C GLY A 40 -2.30 18.53 3.79
N TYR A 41 -1.89 19.79 3.86
CA TYR A 41 -2.83 20.92 3.78
C TYR A 41 -3.56 20.99 2.43
N ASP A 42 -2.83 20.87 1.32
CA ASP A 42 -3.42 21.03 -0.01
C ASP A 42 -4.29 19.82 -0.42
N SER A 43 -4.02 18.60 0.07
CA SER A 43 -4.94 17.46 -0.09
C SER A 43 -6.21 17.60 0.75
N GLN A 44 -6.15 18.26 1.91
CA GLN A 44 -7.36 18.62 2.66
C GLN A 44 -8.19 19.70 1.94
N ALA A 45 -7.55 20.69 1.31
CA ALA A 45 -8.26 21.67 0.49
C ALA A 45 -8.98 20.99 -0.69
N TYR A 46 -8.28 20.09 -1.39
CA TYR A 46 -8.86 19.23 -2.43
C TYR A 46 -10.08 18.47 -1.92
N TYR A 47 -9.91 17.70 -0.84
CA TYR A 47 -10.98 16.89 -0.25
C TYR A 47 -12.22 17.73 0.10
N ASN A 48 -12.03 18.89 0.74
CA ASN A 48 -13.11 19.78 1.14
C ASN A 48 -13.81 20.47 -0.05
N SER A 49 -13.13 20.58 -1.19
CA SER A 49 -13.68 21.19 -2.40
C SER A 49 -14.57 20.25 -3.20
N MET A 50 -14.49 18.94 -2.93
CA MET A 50 -15.27 17.91 -3.63
C MET A 50 -16.71 17.87 -3.12
N PHE A 51 -17.67 18.02 -4.05
CA PHE A 51 -19.08 18.01 -3.73
C PHE A 51 -19.90 17.23 -4.76
N PRO A 52 -20.94 16.47 -4.36
CA PRO A 52 -21.35 16.22 -2.97
C PRO A 52 -20.34 15.36 -2.18
N PRO A 53 -20.37 15.36 -0.83
CA PRO A 53 -19.40 14.62 0.00
C PRO A 53 -19.28 13.13 -0.32
N SER A 54 -20.31 12.56 -0.96
CA SER A 54 -20.26 11.21 -1.54
C SER A 54 -19.31 11.08 -2.74
N HIS A 55 -18.50 12.09 -3.06
CA HIS A 55 -17.48 12.12 -4.13
C HIS A 55 -16.08 12.34 -3.55
N HIS A 56 -15.96 12.26 -2.23
CA HIS A 56 -14.66 12.31 -1.60
C HIS A 56 -13.77 11.16 -2.08
N PRO A 57 -12.45 11.40 -2.16
CA PRO A 57 -11.44 10.40 -2.47
C PRO A 57 -11.56 9.13 -1.60
N LEU A 58 -11.57 7.97 -2.27
CA LEU A 58 -11.64 6.68 -1.58
C LEU A 58 -10.28 6.25 -1.02
N ILE A 59 -9.19 6.72 -1.64
CA ILE A 59 -7.82 6.43 -1.24
C ILE A 59 -7.11 7.72 -0.80
N LEU A 60 -6.47 7.69 0.36
CA LEU A 60 -5.51 8.72 0.76
C LEU A 60 -4.08 8.19 0.61
N GLN A 61 -3.24 8.91 -0.13
CA GLN A 61 -1.83 8.60 -0.26
C GLN A 61 -1.00 9.27 0.84
N VAL A 62 -0.20 8.44 1.51
CA VAL A 62 0.75 8.81 2.56
C VAL A 62 2.13 8.32 2.16
N VAL A 63 3.10 9.22 2.06
CA VAL A 63 4.50 8.82 1.86
C VAL A 63 5.18 8.69 3.21
N ALA A 64 5.77 7.52 3.47
CA ALA A 64 6.51 7.23 4.69
C ALA A 64 7.89 6.62 4.36
N GLY A 65 8.84 6.84 5.26
CA GLY A 65 10.13 6.14 5.22
C GLY A 65 10.04 4.84 6.02
N MET A 66 10.98 3.91 5.77
CA MET A 66 11.21 2.84 6.72
C MET A 66 11.70 3.42 8.07
N PRO A 67 11.31 2.85 9.23
CA PRO A 67 11.84 3.24 10.54
C PRO A 67 13.38 3.20 10.57
N GLY A 68 14.01 4.22 11.14
CA GLY A 68 15.47 4.35 11.16
C GLY A 68 16.09 4.75 9.83
N THR A 69 15.27 5.18 8.87
CA THR A 69 15.68 5.71 7.57
C THR A 69 15.23 7.18 7.45
N ARG A 70 15.90 8.01 6.63
CA ARG A 70 15.78 9.48 6.57
C ARG A 70 15.72 10.25 7.91
N ASP A 71 16.61 9.97 8.87
CA ASP A 71 16.63 10.64 10.20
C ASP A 71 15.30 10.55 10.98
N MET A 72 14.40 9.64 10.60
CA MET A 72 13.17 9.38 11.35
C MET A 72 13.41 8.27 12.35
N ASP A 73 13.31 8.61 13.65
CA ASP A 73 13.18 7.60 14.69
C ASP A 73 11.87 6.82 14.48
N VAL A 74 11.85 5.59 14.96
CA VAL A 74 10.72 4.65 14.97
C VAL A 74 9.41 5.35 15.34
N GLU A 75 9.42 6.19 16.37
CA GLU A 75 8.23 6.92 16.82
C GLU A 75 7.66 7.84 15.74
N ARG A 76 8.52 8.54 14.98
CA ARG A 76 8.06 9.43 13.90
C ARG A 76 7.47 8.66 12.73
N VAL A 77 8.01 7.48 12.42
CA VAL A 77 7.43 6.63 11.37
C VAL A 77 6.10 6.03 11.81
N ILE A 78 6.00 5.55 13.06
CA ILE A 78 4.71 5.10 13.61
C ILE A 78 3.72 6.27 13.55
N GLN A 79 4.11 7.47 13.96
CA GLN A 79 3.26 8.66 13.87
C GLN A 79 2.89 8.98 12.42
N SER A 80 3.78 8.91 11.44
CA SER A 80 3.41 9.18 10.04
C SER A 80 2.44 8.14 9.48
N LEU A 81 2.58 6.88 9.91
CA LEU A 81 1.73 5.77 9.47
C LEU A 81 0.37 5.76 10.18
N THR A 82 0.33 6.16 11.45
CA THR A 82 -0.86 6.08 12.31
C THR A 82 -1.46 7.44 12.68
N ALA A 83 -0.90 8.54 12.16
CA ALA A 83 -1.44 9.88 12.34
C ALA A 83 -2.92 9.88 11.98
N PRO A 84 -3.74 10.68 12.68
CA PRO A 84 -5.14 10.84 12.32
C PRO A 84 -5.26 11.10 10.83
N ILE A 85 -5.82 10.12 10.11
CA ILE A 85 -6.05 10.20 8.69
C ILE A 85 -7.02 11.36 8.51
N VAL A 86 -6.56 12.44 7.87
CA VAL A 86 -7.30 13.71 7.76
C VAL A 86 -8.60 13.52 6.95
N HIS A 87 -8.69 12.41 6.23
CA HIS A 87 -9.87 11.94 5.49
C HIS A 87 -10.43 10.67 6.15
N ALA A 88 -11.09 10.85 7.30
CA ALA A 88 -11.57 9.73 8.12
C ALA A 88 -12.44 8.74 7.33
N ASP A 89 -13.17 9.23 6.33
CA ASP A 89 -14.12 8.48 5.51
C ASP A 89 -13.48 7.73 4.32
N SER A 90 -12.21 8.00 3.98
CA SER A 90 -11.50 7.27 2.92
C SER A 90 -11.36 5.79 3.31
N GLN A 91 -11.79 4.89 2.43
CA GLN A 91 -11.83 3.46 2.71
C GLN A 91 -10.43 2.83 2.74
N TYR A 92 -9.50 3.35 1.94
CA TYR A 92 -8.14 2.83 1.83
C TYR A 92 -7.10 3.92 2.13
N VAL A 93 -5.93 3.47 2.58
CA VAL A 93 -4.71 4.29 2.59
C VAL A 93 -3.74 3.67 1.59
N GLU A 94 -2.96 4.48 0.88
CA GLU A 94 -1.76 4.01 0.20
C GLU A 94 -0.53 4.50 0.99
N TYR A 95 0.30 3.57 1.45
CA TYR A 95 1.60 3.87 2.04
C TYR A 95 2.72 3.67 1.01
N GLY A 96 3.39 4.75 0.63
CA GLY A 96 4.67 4.69 -0.06
C GLY A 96 5.80 4.43 0.93
N LEU A 97 6.65 3.43 0.68
CA LEU A 97 7.82 3.11 1.52
C LEU A 97 9.13 3.21 0.72
N HIS A 98 10.18 3.76 1.32
CA HIS A 98 11.54 3.75 0.74
C HIS A 98 12.54 2.95 1.57
N PHE A 99 13.57 2.41 0.91
CA PHE A 99 14.74 1.78 1.53
C PHE A 99 15.95 2.73 1.55
N GLN A 100 15.84 3.92 2.14
CA GLN A 100 16.90 4.94 2.14
C GLN A 100 17.09 5.63 3.49
N ASP A 101 18.32 5.68 4.01
CA ASP A 101 18.69 6.56 5.13
C ASP A 101 19.45 7.83 4.70
N ARG A 102 19.93 8.59 5.68
CA ARG A 102 20.74 9.81 5.45
C ARG A 102 22.12 9.53 4.83
N PHE A 103 22.57 8.27 4.86
CA PHE A 103 23.90 7.83 4.43
C PHE A 103 23.87 7.08 3.09
N GLY A 104 22.71 6.56 2.67
CA GLY A 104 22.54 5.95 1.35
C GLY A 104 21.35 4.99 1.25
N MET A 105 21.40 4.13 0.23
CA MET A 105 20.42 3.07 0.00
C MET A 105 20.66 1.90 0.94
N LEU A 106 19.58 1.33 1.45
CA LEU A 106 19.58 0.23 2.41
C LEU A 106 18.98 -1.07 1.82
N ASP A 107 18.60 -1.09 0.55
CA ASP A 107 18.02 -2.26 -0.13
C ASP A 107 18.90 -3.52 0.01
N SER A 108 20.22 -3.39 -0.15
CA SER A 108 21.17 -4.49 0.01
C SER A 108 21.30 -5.02 1.44
N VAL A 109 21.41 -4.12 2.43
CA VAL A 109 21.44 -4.50 3.85
C VAL A 109 20.11 -5.15 4.23
N PHE A 110 19.00 -4.57 3.78
CA PHE A 110 17.67 -5.06 4.03
C PHE A 110 17.44 -6.44 3.42
N ALA A 111 17.82 -6.65 2.16
CA ALA A 111 17.60 -7.90 1.44
C ALA A 111 18.51 -9.04 1.91
N LEU A 112 19.78 -8.76 2.21
CA LEU A 112 20.81 -9.79 2.35
C LEU A 112 21.21 -10.09 3.79
N THR A 113 20.73 -9.33 4.77
CA THR A 113 21.06 -9.52 6.19
C THR A 113 19.81 -9.43 7.07
N THR A 114 19.94 -9.71 8.37
CA THR A 114 18.88 -9.52 9.37
C THR A 114 19.04 -8.23 10.18
N THR A 115 20.02 -7.39 9.84
CA THR A 115 20.40 -6.20 10.63
C THR A 115 19.26 -5.19 10.77
N LEU A 116 18.36 -5.15 9.79
CA LEU A 116 17.23 -4.21 9.73
C LEU A 116 15.88 -4.88 10.06
N ASP A 117 15.85 -6.14 10.49
CA ASP A 117 14.60 -6.88 10.74
C ASP A 117 13.76 -6.25 11.86
N ARG A 118 14.42 -5.65 12.85
CA ARG A 118 13.75 -4.88 13.91
C ARG A 118 12.87 -3.73 13.38
N TYR A 119 13.20 -3.19 12.21
CA TYR A 119 12.38 -2.16 11.57
C TYR A 119 11.17 -2.76 10.86
N ILE A 120 11.24 -4.02 10.43
CA ILE A 120 10.07 -4.76 9.96
C ILE A 120 9.12 -5.03 11.12
N ASP A 121 9.63 -5.40 12.30
CA ASP A 121 8.81 -5.54 13.52
C ASP A 121 8.06 -4.24 13.83
N THR A 122 8.76 -3.11 13.73
CA THR A 122 8.18 -1.78 13.94
C THR A 122 7.07 -1.47 12.93
N LEU A 123 7.34 -1.69 11.64
CA LEU A 123 6.35 -1.50 10.58
C LEU A 123 5.14 -2.41 10.81
N ALA A 124 5.36 -3.67 11.21
CA ALA A 124 4.27 -4.60 11.48
C ALA A 124 3.38 -4.12 12.62
N ILE A 125 3.96 -3.65 13.73
CA ILE A 125 3.20 -3.04 14.83
C ILE A 125 2.39 -1.84 14.35
N ALA A 126 3.00 -0.95 13.55
CA ALA A 126 2.32 0.22 13.02
C ALA A 126 1.14 -0.18 12.09
N PHE A 127 1.37 -1.12 11.18
CA PHE A 127 0.36 -1.57 10.23
C PHE A 127 -0.77 -2.37 10.89
N LEU A 128 -0.49 -3.13 11.95
CA LEU A 128 -1.53 -3.79 12.76
C LEU A 128 -2.41 -2.78 13.50
N ALA A 129 -1.92 -1.56 13.75
CA ALA A 129 -2.70 -0.48 14.33
C ALA A 129 -3.53 0.31 13.29
N VAL A 130 -3.32 0.08 11.99
CA VAL A 130 -4.12 0.71 10.93
C VAL A 130 -5.45 -0.02 10.80
N ASP A 131 -6.53 0.62 11.22
CA ASP A 131 -7.90 0.07 11.27
C ASP A 131 -8.62 0.06 9.90
N ARG A 132 -7.87 0.05 8.80
CA ARG A 132 -8.44 -0.04 7.44
C ARG A 132 -7.49 -0.75 6.48
N PRO A 133 -8.00 -1.38 5.40
CA PRO A 133 -7.14 -1.97 4.38
C PRO A 133 -6.27 -0.91 3.70
N PHE A 134 -5.06 -1.29 3.28
CA PHE A 134 -4.14 -0.36 2.65
C PHE A 134 -3.37 -0.93 1.46
N PHE A 135 -2.96 -0.05 0.55
CA PHE A 135 -2.01 -0.34 -0.50
C PHE A 135 -0.59 -0.07 0.02
N LEU A 136 0.35 -0.95 -0.29
CA LEU A 136 1.74 -0.81 0.12
C LEU A 136 2.63 -0.67 -1.11
N ARG A 137 3.02 0.57 -1.42
CA ARG A 137 3.86 0.91 -2.56
C ARG A 137 5.33 0.87 -2.14
N ILE A 138 5.95 -0.30 -2.32
CA ILE A 138 7.26 -0.64 -1.77
C ILE A 138 8.37 -0.22 -2.72
N GLY A 139 9.26 0.65 -2.24
CA GLY A 139 10.40 1.20 -2.99
C GLY A 139 9.97 1.77 -4.32
N PHE A 140 8.97 2.65 -4.27
CA PHE A 140 8.37 3.27 -5.44
C PHE A 140 9.37 3.98 -6.34
N GLU A 141 8.99 4.13 -7.63
CA GLU A 141 9.86 4.62 -8.70
C GLU A 141 11.21 3.87 -8.68
N PHE A 142 11.14 2.54 -8.62
CA PHE A 142 12.30 1.68 -8.33
C PHE A 142 13.46 1.85 -9.34
N ASN A 143 13.13 2.35 -10.53
CA ASN A 143 14.04 2.53 -11.66
C ASN A 143 14.62 3.96 -11.76
N GLY A 144 14.21 4.87 -10.88
CA GLY A 144 14.66 6.26 -10.84
C GLY A 144 16.11 6.39 -10.35
N ALA A 145 16.91 7.27 -10.96
CA ALA A 145 18.27 7.53 -10.49
C ALA A 145 18.31 8.20 -9.10
N TRP A 146 17.22 8.85 -8.69
CA TRP A 146 17.02 9.43 -7.37
C TRP A 146 16.70 8.39 -6.29
N ASN A 147 16.25 7.20 -6.70
CA ASN A 147 16.10 6.01 -5.87
C ASN A 147 17.04 4.91 -6.40
N PRO A 148 18.37 5.02 -6.25
CA PRO A 148 19.34 4.17 -6.93
C PRO A 148 19.43 2.76 -6.32
N TYR A 149 18.30 2.05 -6.27
CA TYR A 149 18.25 0.65 -5.88
C TYR A 149 19.02 -0.22 -6.87
N HIS A 150 19.55 -1.32 -6.38
CA HIS A 150 20.25 -2.25 -7.25
C HIS A 150 19.24 -3.21 -7.92
N PRO A 151 19.24 -3.34 -9.27
CA PRO A 151 18.20 -4.06 -10.01
C PRO A 151 17.92 -5.46 -9.47
N TYR A 152 18.96 -6.25 -9.18
CA TYR A 152 18.80 -7.63 -8.71
C TYR A 152 18.56 -7.78 -7.21
N ILE A 153 18.71 -6.70 -6.44
CA ILE A 153 18.58 -6.71 -4.97
C ILE A 153 17.22 -6.16 -4.55
N PHE A 154 16.72 -5.15 -5.27
CA PHE A 154 15.39 -4.59 -5.05
C PHE A 154 14.28 -5.66 -5.00
N PRO A 155 14.19 -6.61 -5.95
CA PRO A 155 13.22 -7.71 -5.89
C PRO A 155 13.34 -8.53 -4.60
N LEU A 156 14.55 -8.77 -4.11
CA LEU A 156 14.79 -9.53 -2.88
C LEU A 156 14.32 -8.75 -1.65
N ALA A 157 14.59 -7.44 -1.61
CA ALA A 157 14.12 -6.55 -0.55
C ALA A 157 12.58 -6.50 -0.51
N PHE A 158 11.95 -6.33 -1.68
CA PHE A 158 10.50 -6.34 -1.84
C PHE A 158 9.91 -7.65 -1.29
N ARG A 159 10.42 -8.80 -1.77
CA ARG A 159 9.95 -10.12 -1.35
C ARG A 159 10.11 -10.34 0.15
N LYS A 160 11.25 -9.95 0.71
CA LYS A 160 11.53 -10.07 2.14
C LYS A 160 10.54 -9.25 2.96
N LEU A 161 10.35 -7.97 2.64
CA LEU A 161 9.42 -7.11 3.41
C LEU A 161 8.02 -7.70 3.43
N VAL A 162 7.49 -8.09 2.26
CA VAL A 162 6.13 -8.65 2.14
C VAL A 162 6.01 -9.97 2.91
N THR A 163 6.98 -10.87 2.77
CA THR A 163 6.99 -12.16 3.48
C THR A 163 7.03 -11.95 4.99
N GLU A 164 7.93 -11.09 5.46
CA GLU A 164 8.15 -10.86 6.89
C GLU A 164 6.97 -10.11 7.55
N LEU A 165 6.30 -9.20 6.84
CA LEU A 165 5.05 -8.57 7.29
C LEU A 165 3.93 -9.61 7.45
N ARG A 166 3.73 -10.49 6.45
CA ARG A 166 2.74 -11.58 6.52
C ARG A 166 3.05 -12.57 7.64
N VAL A 167 4.33 -12.92 7.86
CA VAL A 167 4.76 -13.77 9.00
C VAL A 167 4.37 -13.16 10.35
N ARG A 168 4.34 -11.83 10.44
CA ARG A 168 3.93 -11.08 11.64
C ARG A 168 2.42 -10.86 11.74
N GLY A 169 1.63 -11.46 10.83
CA GLY A 169 0.18 -11.36 10.82
C GLY A 169 -0.36 -10.05 10.24
N VAL A 170 0.50 -9.24 9.61
CA VAL A 170 0.02 -8.11 8.80
C VAL A 170 -0.47 -8.70 7.50
N ASP A 171 -1.78 -8.81 7.37
CA ASP A 171 -2.38 -9.32 6.15
C ASP A 171 -3.24 -8.28 5.46
N ASN A 172 -3.68 -7.18 6.08
CA ASN A 172 -4.63 -6.21 5.50
C ASN A 172 -4.07 -5.28 4.40
N PHE A 173 -3.11 -5.75 3.59
CA PHE A 173 -2.50 -4.95 2.53
C PHE A 173 -2.44 -5.63 1.17
N ALA A 174 -2.48 -4.82 0.11
CA ALA A 174 -2.14 -5.19 -1.27
C ALA A 174 -0.81 -4.52 -1.66
N THR A 175 0.10 -5.26 -2.30
CA THR A 175 1.40 -4.73 -2.72
C THR A 175 1.31 -4.01 -4.06
N VAL A 176 2.11 -2.95 -4.22
CA VAL A 176 2.20 -2.18 -5.46
C VAL A 176 3.66 -2.06 -5.91
N TRP A 177 3.95 -2.50 -7.14
CA TRP A 177 5.27 -2.39 -7.78
C TRP A 177 5.29 -1.22 -8.75
N CYS A 178 5.86 -0.08 -8.36
CA CYS A 178 5.65 1.21 -9.04
C CYS A 178 6.80 1.63 -9.97
N TYR A 179 6.47 1.81 -11.25
CA TYR A 179 7.37 2.22 -12.33
C TYR A 179 7.22 3.71 -12.67
N GLU A 180 8.35 4.37 -12.93
CA GLU A 180 8.39 5.75 -13.41
C GLU A 180 8.91 5.79 -14.86
N PRO A 181 8.14 6.31 -15.84
CA PRO A 181 8.53 6.24 -17.25
C PRO A 181 9.69 7.15 -17.70
N ASP A 182 9.90 8.30 -17.04
CA ASP A 182 11.00 9.23 -17.38
C ASP A 182 12.38 8.76 -16.84
N ALA A 183 12.38 7.77 -15.97
CA ALA A 183 13.56 7.27 -15.31
C ALA A 183 14.48 6.55 -16.31
N PRO A 184 15.80 6.58 -16.04
CA PRO A 184 16.80 6.12 -17.00
C PRO A 184 16.85 4.60 -17.16
N ALA A 185 16.50 3.85 -16.11
CA ALA A 185 16.37 2.39 -16.18
C ALA A 185 14.94 2.00 -16.58
N ASP A 186 14.79 0.85 -17.23
CA ASP A 186 13.50 0.39 -17.72
C ASP A 186 13.02 -0.85 -16.95
N PHE A 187 11.70 -0.96 -16.72
CA PHE A 187 11.10 -2.13 -16.07
C PHE A 187 11.36 -3.42 -16.85
N ALA A 188 11.47 -3.30 -18.18
CA ALA A 188 11.70 -4.40 -19.09
C ALA A 188 13.18 -4.83 -19.18
N ASP A 189 14.08 -4.20 -18.41
CA ASP A 189 15.46 -4.62 -18.33
C ASP A 189 15.55 -6.09 -17.89
N SER A 190 16.13 -6.92 -18.75
CA SER A 190 16.24 -8.36 -18.54
C SER A 190 17.58 -8.92 -19.01
N ASN A 191 17.89 -10.13 -18.59
CA ASN A 191 19.05 -10.90 -19.05
C ASN A 191 18.70 -12.41 -19.06
N ALA A 192 19.72 -13.27 -19.18
CA ALA A 192 19.53 -14.73 -19.18
C ALA A 192 18.89 -15.29 -17.89
N GLN A 193 18.90 -14.53 -16.79
CA GLN A 193 18.29 -14.88 -15.50
C GLN A 193 16.86 -14.33 -15.32
N GLY A 194 16.34 -13.57 -16.31
CA GLY A 194 14.99 -13.02 -16.29
C GLY A 194 14.95 -11.50 -16.15
N TRP A 195 13.80 -10.98 -15.69
CA TRP A 195 13.59 -9.56 -15.45
C TRP A 195 14.42 -9.10 -14.26
N LYS A 196 15.13 -7.98 -14.41
CA LYS A 196 16.01 -7.48 -13.37
C LYS A 196 15.21 -6.96 -12.18
N TRP A 197 14.19 -6.15 -12.43
CA TRP A 197 13.48 -5.38 -11.42
C TRP A 197 12.23 -6.04 -10.84
N TYR A 198 11.70 -7.10 -11.47
CA TYR A 198 10.38 -7.62 -11.15
C TYR A 198 10.39 -8.62 -9.99
N PRO A 199 9.66 -8.38 -8.88
CA PRO A 199 9.63 -9.29 -7.71
C PRO A 199 8.92 -10.63 -7.92
N GLY A 200 8.04 -10.72 -8.93
CA GLY A 200 7.28 -11.93 -9.27
C GLY A 200 5.77 -11.82 -9.03
N ASP A 201 4.98 -12.54 -9.84
CA ASP A 201 3.51 -12.50 -9.85
C ASP A 201 2.89 -12.98 -8.53
N ASP A 202 3.61 -13.79 -7.74
CA ASP A 202 3.16 -14.39 -6.48
C ASP A 202 3.17 -13.40 -5.31
N ILE A 203 3.89 -12.29 -5.44
CA ILE A 203 4.06 -11.30 -4.37
C ILE A 203 3.61 -9.89 -4.75
N VAL A 204 3.48 -9.60 -6.05
CA VAL A 204 2.96 -8.34 -6.58
C VAL A 204 1.46 -8.46 -6.82
N ASP A 205 0.67 -7.69 -6.09
CA ASP A 205 -0.79 -7.62 -6.27
C ASP A 205 -1.14 -6.62 -7.39
N TRP A 206 -0.47 -5.48 -7.45
CA TRP A 206 -0.74 -4.37 -8.36
C TRP A 206 0.52 -3.83 -9.06
N PHE A 207 0.32 -3.38 -10.29
CA PHE A 207 1.33 -2.65 -11.06
C PHE A 207 1.11 -1.16 -10.81
N GLY A 208 2.11 -0.48 -10.29
CA GLY A 208 2.08 0.96 -10.05
C GLY A 208 2.71 1.73 -11.20
N LEU A 209 2.15 2.88 -11.54
CA LEU A 209 2.67 3.77 -12.57
C LEU A 209 2.57 5.23 -12.11
N ASP A 210 3.62 6.02 -12.34
CA ASP A 210 3.66 7.44 -11.97
C ASP A 210 3.77 8.35 -13.22
N PRO A 211 2.68 8.58 -13.99
CA PRO A 211 2.75 9.31 -15.26
C PRO A 211 2.39 10.80 -15.07
N PHE A 212 3.40 11.65 -14.88
CA PHE A 212 3.18 13.10 -14.66
C PHE A 212 2.95 13.92 -15.94
N ASP A 213 3.78 13.70 -16.96
CA ASP A 213 3.72 14.44 -18.22
C ASP A 213 2.59 13.94 -19.14
N VAL A 214 1.94 14.85 -19.87
CA VAL A 214 0.94 14.51 -20.90
C VAL A 214 1.54 13.60 -21.98
N GLU A 215 2.84 13.73 -22.25
CA GLU A 215 3.57 12.86 -23.16
C GLU A 215 3.62 11.39 -22.71
N HIS A 216 3.28 11.07 -21.46
CA HIS A 216 3.18 9.69 -20.98
C HIS A 216 1.88 9.01 -21.38
N PHE A 217 0.81 9.75 -21.67
CA PHE A 217 -0.53 9.16 -21.75
C PHE A 217 -1.45 9.75 -22.82
N ASP A 218 -1.11 10.86 -23.48
CA ASP A 218 -1.95 11.42 -24.53
C ASP A 218 -2.18 10.39 -25.65
N PRO A 219 -3.43 9.93 -25.87
CA PRO A 219 -3.74 8.95 -26.90
C PRO A 219 -3.38 9.39 -28.32
N ASP A 220 -3.25 10.69 -28.55
CA ASP A 220 -2.98 11.27 -29.86
C ASP A 220 -1.46 11.31 -30.21
N LEU A 221 -0.59 11.02 -29.23
CA LEU A 221 0.86 10.90 -29.43
C LEU A 221 1.27 9.48 -29.85
N PRO A 222 2.38 9.31 -30.60
CA PRO A 222 2.83 8.00 -31.05
C PRO A 222 3.61 7.24 -29.97
N ASP A 223 3.47 5.91 -29.95
CA ASP A 223 4.27 5.02 -29.08
C ASP A 223 5.76 4.98 -29.45
N THR A 224 6.09 5.28 -30.70
CA THR A 224 7.46 5.32 -31.20
C THR A 224 7.67 6.53 -32.08
N LEU A 225 8.83 7.18 -31.96
CA LEU A 225 9.23 8.31 -32.79
C LEU A 225 10.64 8.06 -33.30
N ARG A 226 10.82 8.09 -34.64
CA ARG A 226 12.12 7.86 -35.31
C ARG A 226 12.81 6.54 -34.92
N GLY A 227 12.02 5.51 -34.60
CA GLY A 227 12.53 4.17 -34.24
C GLY A 227 12.87 4.00 -32.76
N GLU A 228 12.68 5.04 -31.94
CA GLU A 228 12.85 4.98 -30.49
C GLU A 228 11.49 4.96 -29.80
N ILE A 229 11.39 4.25 -28.67
CA ILE A 229 10.19 4.22 -27.84
C ILE A 229 10.00 5.60 -27.19
N THR A 230 8.78 6.14 -27.26
CA THR A 230 8.44 7.42 -26.63
C THR A 230 8.09 7.23 -25.15
N ARG A 231 7.89 8.35 -24.43
CA ARG A 231 7.30 8.37 -23.08
C ARG A 231 5.99 7.58 -23.04
N LYS A 232 5.05 7.89 -23.93
CA LYS A 232 3.81 7.11 -24.11
C LYS A 232 4.09 5.64 -24.43
N GLY A 233 5.03 5.36 -25.32
CA GLY A 233 5.38 3.99 -25.68
C GLY A 233 5.81 3.14 -24.48
N LYS A 234 6.60 3.71 -23.55
CA LYS A 234 6.98 3.05 -22.29
C LYS A 234 5.78 2.76 -21.41
N THR A 235 4.89 3.74 -21.23
CA THR A 235 3.61 3.57 -20.51
C THR A 235 2.80 2.42 -21.09
N GLU A 236 2.56 2.45 -22.40
CA GLU A 236 1.80 1.42 -23.13
C GLU A 236 2.42 0.03 -23.00
N ALA A 237 3.76 -0.06 -23.03
CA ALA A 237 4.47 -1.30 -22.80
C ALA A 237 4.28 -1.84 -21.37
N PHE A 238 4.31 -0.96 -20.36
CA PHE A 238 4.10 -1.33 -18.97
C PHE A 238 2.65 -1.81 -18.72
N LEU A 239 1.65 -1.12 -19.28
CA LEU A 239 0.25 -1.53 -19.19
C LEU A 239 0.01 -2.91 -19.82
N ARG A 240 0.58 -3.17 -21.01
CA ARG A 240 0.51 -4.51 -21.63
C ARG A 240 1.19 -5.57 -20.78
N PHE A 241 2.33 -5.24 -20.18
CA PHE A 241 3.08 -6.17 -19.34
C PHE A 241 2.31 -6.55 -18.06
N ALA A 242 1.50 -5.64 -17.50
CA ALA A 242 0.56 -5.92 -16.43
C ALA A 242 -0.61 -6.81 -16.89
N ASP A 243 -1.19 -6.53 -18.07
CA ASP A 243 -2.28 -7.34 -18.65
C ASP A 243 -1.87 -8.79 -18.92
N GLU A 244 -0.69 -9.00 -19.49
CA GLU A 244 -0.12 -10.33 -19.73
C GLU A 244 -0.01 -11.17 -18.45
N ARG A 245 0.18 -10.50 -17.31
CA ARG A 245 0.26 -11.11 -15.97
C ARG A 245 -1.06 -11.14 -15.23
N ARG A 246 -2.12 -10.60 -15.84
CA ARG A 246 -3.45 -10.48 -15.26
C ARG A 246 -3.40 -9.70 -13.95
N LYS A 247 -2.85 -8.49 -13.97
CA LYS A 247 -2.71 -7.65 -12.78
C LYS A 247 -3.29 -6.26 -13.04
N PRO A 248 -4.06 -5.70 -12.09
CA PRO A 248 -4.56 -4.35 -12.22
C PRO A 248 -3.43 -3.32 -12.09
N VAL A 249 -3.66 -2.16 -12.71
CA VAL A 249 -2.77 -1.01 -12.68
C VAL A 249 -3.33 0.08 -11.76
N PHE A 250 -2.46 0.62 -10.92
CA PHE A 250 -2.71 1.77 -10.06
C PHE A 250 -1.82 2.92 -10.55
N LEU A 251 -2.41 4.05 -10.96
CA LEU A 251 -1.66 5.28 -11.20
C LEU A 251 -1.36 5.97 -9.86
N ASN A 252 -0.24 5.63 -9.23
CA ASN A 252 -0.02 5.98 -7.82
C ASN A 252 0.25 7.47 -7.63
N GLU A 253 1.00 8.09 -8.53
CA GLU A 253 1.25 9.52 -8.54
C GLU A 253 0.88 10.17 -9.87
N LEU A 254 -0.03 11.12 -9.80
CA LEU A 254 -0.44 11.98 -10.91
C LEU A 254 -0.45 13.42 -10.41
N SER A 255 -0.03 14.36 -11.24
CA SER A 255 -0.30 15.77 -11.02
C SER A 255 -0.30 16.46 -12.37
N ALA A 256 -1.05 17.55 -12.50
CA ALA A 256 -1.10 18.35 -13.71
C ALA A 256 0.23 19.11 -13.91
N ARG A 257 1.30 18.36 -14.21
CA ARG A 257 2.66 18.87 -14.36
C ARG A 257 2.72 19.76 -15.60
N HIS A 258 3.44 20.87 -15.47
CA HIS A 258 3.53 21.95 -16.45
C HIS A 258 2.22 22.73 -16.66
N VAL A 259 1.22 22.53 -15.81
CA VAL A 259 -0.01 23.33 -15.76
C VAL A 259 0.09 24.35 -14.62
N TYR A 260 -0.19 25.61 -14.93
CA TYR A 260 -0.18 26.71 -13.96
C TYR A 260 -1.61 27.18 -13.75
N ILE A 261 -2.40 26.39 -13.00
CA ILE A 261 -3.81 26.71 -12.76
C ILE A 261 -3.88 28.09 -12.10
N VAL A 262 -4.62 28.99 -12.73
CA VAL A 262 -4.84 30.35 -12.22
C VAL A 262 -6.17 30.42 -11.47
N PRO A 263 -6.23 31.17 -10.35
CA PRO A 263 -7.46 31.31 -9.59
C PRO A 263 -8.54 32.09 -10.34
N ASP A 264 -9.81 31.85 -10.00
CA ASP A 264 -10.97 32.54 -10.61
C ASP A 264 -10.86 34.07 -10.61
N SER A 265 -10.20 34.65 -9.60
CA SER A 265 -9.98 36.10 -9.50
C SER A 265 -9.07 36.66 -10.60
N LEU A 266 -8.24 35.81 -11.21
CA LEU A 266 -7.33 36.13 -12.31
C LEU A 266 -7.80 35.55 -13.66
N ASP A 267 -8.80 34.67 -13.65
CA ASP A 267 -9.43 34.09 -14.85
C ASP A 267 -10.97 34.11 -14.77
N PRO A 268 -11.60 35.30 -14.72
CA PRO A 268 -13.05 35.44 -14.49
C PRO A 268 -13.93 34.87 -15.61
N GLY A 269 -13.34 34.54 -16.77
CA GLY A 269 -14.03 33.88 -17.89
C GLY A 269 -13.67 32.40 -18.05
N HIS A 270 -12.79 31.86 -17.19
CA HIS A 270 -12.25 30.50 -17.24
C HIS A 270 -11.58 30.13 -18.57
N ALA A 271 -11.04 31.10 -19.30
CA ALA A 271 -10.41 30.84 -20.59
C ALA A 271 -9.10 30.07 -20.43
N GLN A 272 -8.32 30.40 -19.39
CA GLN A 272 -7.12 29.64 -19.06
C GLN A 272 -7.49 28.27 -18.49
N GLY A 273 -8.47 28.21 -17.59
CA GLY A 273 -8.96 26.93 -17.04
C GLY A 273 -9.46 25.97 -18.12
N GLN A 274 -10.10 26.48 -19.18
CA GLN A 274 -10.49 25.68 -20.35
C GLN A 274 -9.28 25.15 -21.13
N ALA A 275 -8.29 26.00 -21.39
CA ALA A 275 -7.06 25.58 -22.08
C ALA A 275 -6.28 24.53 -21.27
N ASP A 276 -6.17 24.72 -19.95
CA ASP A 276 -5.52 23.77 -19.03
C ASP A 276 -6.25 22.42 -19.02
N TRP A 277 -7.59 22.45 -19.02
CA TRP A 277 -8.43 21.26 -19.12
C TRP A 277 -8.19 20.48 -20.40
N GLU A 278 -8.18 21.17 -21.54
CA GLU A 278 -7.94 20.56 -22.86
C GLU A 278 -6.52 20.00 -22.98
N TYR A 279 -5.54 20.65 -22.37
CA TYR A 279 -4.14 20.25 -22.41
C TYR A 279 -3.84 18.99 -21.60
N TRP A 280 -4.30 18.89 -20.35
CA TRP A 280 -3.86 17.80 -19.45
C TRP A 280 -5.01 16.88 -19.02
N PHE A 281 -6.11 17.45 -18.53
CA PHE A 281 -7.19 16.69 -17.90
C PHE A 281 -8.00 15.86 -18.89
N ALA A 282 -8.38 16.45 -20.03
CA ALA A 282 -9.14 15.74 -21.05
C ALA A 282 -8.37 14.56 -21.66
N PRO A 283 -7.07 14.68 -22.02
CA PRO A 283 -6.26 13.53 -22.42
C PRO A 283 -6.14 12.46 -21.33
N PHE A 284 -5.99 12.86 -20.06
CA PHE A 284 -5.92 11.91 -18.93
C PHE A 284 -7.19 11.05 -18.82
N PHE A 285 -8.39 11.64 -18.83
CA PHE A 285 -9.63 10.86 -18.78
C PHE A 285 -9.82 9.97 -20.02
N ARG A 286 -9.39 10.41 -21.22
CA ARG A 286 -9.39 9.55 -22.41
C ARG A 286 -8.45 8.35 -22.21
N PHE A 287 -7.27 8.58 -21.67
CA PHE A 287 -6.29 7.53 -21.37
C PHE A 287 -6.86 6.49 -20.41
N VAL A 288 -7.41 6.91 -19.26
CA VAL A 288 -8.02 5.99 -18.29
C VAL A 288 -9.16 5.18 -18.92
N ARG A 289 -10.02 5.83 -19.70
CA ARG A 289 -11.14 5.16 -20.39
C ARG A 289 -10.69 4.10 -21.40
N ASN A 290 -9.56 4.34 -22.08
CA ASN A 290 -9.01 3.43 -23.08
C ASN A 290 -8.29 2.22 -22.47
N HIS A 291 -7.99 2.23 -21.17
CA HIS A 291 -7.20 1.22 -20.48
C HIS A 291 -7.98 0.58 -19.32
N PRO A 292 -8.81 -0.46 -19.58
CA PRO A 292 -9.71 -1.04 -18.57
C PRO A 292 -8.99 -1.79 -17.43
N ASN A 293 -7.69 -2.01 -17.54
CA ASN A 293 -6.83 -2.56 -16.51
C ASN A 293 -6.33 -1.51 -15.51
N ILE A 294 -6.52 -0.22 -15.78
CA ILE A 294 -6.35 0.84 -14.79
C ILE A 294 -7.54 0.79 -13.84
N LYS A 295 -7.25 0.52 -12.57
CA LYS A 295 -8.25 0.26 -11.51
C LYS A 295 -8.14 1.21 -10.33
N GLY A 296 -7.14 2.07 -10.28
CA GLY A 296 -7.00 3.07 -9.24
C GLY A 296 -6.09 4.21 -9.67
N TRP A 297 -6.29 5.40 -9.10
CA TRP A 297 -5.33 6.49 -9.23
C TRP A 297 -5.36 7.44 -8.04
N ASN A 298 -4.24 8.13 -7.76
CA ASN A 298 -4.21 9.27 -6.83
C ASN A 298 -3.78 10.54 -7.56
N TYR A 299 -4.52 11.63 -7.34
CA TYR A 299 -4.13 12.95 -7.82
C TYR A 299 -3.44 13.75 -6.71
N ILE A 300 -2.24 14.25 -7.02
CA ILE A 300 -1.45 15.11 -6.16
C ILE A 300 -1.87 16.57 -6.39
N ASN A 301 -2.72 17.06 -5.49
CA ASN A 301 -3.27 18.42 -5.53
C ASN A 301 -2.36 19.39 -4.79
N LEU A 302 -1.34 19.91 -5.47
CA LEU A 302 -0.27 20.69 -4.85
C LEU A 302 0.13 21.91 -5.68
N ASP A 303 0.51 22.97 -4.98
CA ASP A 303 1.22 24.10 -5.57
C ASP A 303 2.73 23.78 -5.59
N TRP A 304 3.19 23.21 -6.70
CA TRP A 304 4.58 22.80 -6.85
C TRP A 304 5.54 23.99 -6.92
N THR A 305 5.05 25.19 -7.24
CA THR A 305 5.86 26.42 -7.29
C THR A 305 6.50 26.77 -5.94
N ARG A 306 5.94 26.25 -4.84
CA ARG A 306 6.47 26.40 -3.47
C ARG A 306 7.75 25.61 -3.23
N TYR A 307 8.09 24.65 -4.08
CA TYR A 307 9.21 23.73 -3.90
C TYR A 307 10.28 24.04 -4.93
N GLU A 308 11.45 24.50 -4.49
CA GLU A 308 12.55 24.94 -5.37
C GLU A 308 12.89 23.92 -6.46
N THR A 309 12.97 22.63 -6.11
CA THR A 309 13.27 21.54 -7.05
C THR A 309 12.18 21.32 -8.10
N TYR A 310 10.92 21.60 -7.76
CA TYR A 310 9.75 21.32 -8.59
C TYR A 310 9.04 22.60 -9.06
N ALA A 311 9.69 23.76 -8.97
CA ALA A 311 9.04 25.04 -9.21
C ALA A 311 8.47 25.19 -10.63
N THR A 312 9.02 24.45 -11.59
CA THR A 312 8.59 24.41 -13.00
C THR A 312 7.43 23.43 -13.28
N TRP A 313 6.96 22.71 -12.26
CA TRP A 313 5.86 21.77 -12.38
C TRP A 313 4.50 22.48 -12.35
N GLY A 314 4.44 23.70 -11.80
CA GLY A 314 3.26 24.56 -11.85
C GLY A 314 2.40 24.51 -10.59
N ASP A 315 1.13 24.88 -10.71
CA ASP A 315 0.14 24.85 -9.63
C ASP A 315 -0.99 23.92 -10.06
N ALA A 316 -1.06 22.76 -9.43
CA ALA A 316 -1.97 21.68 -9.80
C ALA A 316 -3.22 21.65 -8.91
N ARG A 317 -3.45 22.68 -8.09
CA ARG A 317 -4.60 22.74 -7.20
C ARG A 317 -5.88 22.97 -7.99
N LEU A 318 -6.85 22.07 -7.82
CA LEU A 318 -8.09 22.10 -8.57
C LEU A 318 -9.06 23.14 -8.01
N GLU A 319 -9.06 23.33 -6.69
CA GLU A 319 -10.06 24.14 -5.99
C GLU A 319 -9.95 25.66 -6.25
N ILE A 320 -8.82 26.11 -6.79
CA ILE A 320 -8.58 27.54 -7.05
C ILE A 320 -9.28 28.02 -8.34
N ASN A 321 -9.61 27.12 -9.27
CA ASN A 321 -10.32 27.42 -10.52
C ASN A 321 -11.63 26.62 -10.60
N SER A 322 -12.77 27.29 -10.51
CA SER A 322 -14.07 26.60 -10.42
C SER A 322 -14.45 25.83 -11.68
N PHE A 323 -14.04 26.28 -12.87
CA PHE A 323 -14.26 25.51 -14.10
C PHE A 323 -13.55 24.16 -14.07
N ILE A 324 -12.26 24.14 -13.70
CA ILE A 324 -11.49 22.88 -13.60
C ILE A 324 -12.08 21.98 -12.51
N ARG A 325 -12.34 22.52 -11.32
CA ARG A 325 -12.94 21.77 -10.21
C ARG A 325 -14.26 21.12 -10.61
N ASP A 326 -15.17 21.88 -11.20
CA ASP A 326 -16.52 21.39 -11.53
C ASP A 326 -16.45 20.35 -12.64
N ARG A 327 -15.59 20.54 -13.65
CA ARG A 327 -15.36 19.53 -14.70
C ARG A 327 -14.70 18.26 -14.18
N TRP A 328 -13.78 18.39 -13.24
CA TRP A 328 -13.17 17.26 -12.56
C TRP A 328 -14.22 16.43 -11.83
N VAL A 329 -15.04 17.08 -10.99
CA VAL A 329 -16.17 16.46 -10.30
C VAL A 329 -17.12 15.79 -11.29
N ASP A 330 -17.55 16.49 -12.35
CA ASP A 330 -18.43 15.93 -13.39
C ASP A 330 -17.84 14.67 -14.05
N SER A 331 -16.51 14.64 -14.24
CA SER A 331 -15.83 13.47 -14.81
C SER A 331 -15.86 12.29 -13.84
N LEU A 332 -15.75 12.53 -12.53
CA LEU A 332 -15.93 11.51 -11.50
C LEU A 332 -17.39 11.00 -11.42
N MET A 333 -18.39 11.82 -11.78
CA MET A 333 -19.81 11.45 -11.81
C MET A 333 -20.19 10.56 -12.99
N THR A 334 -19.55 10.79 -14.13
CA THR A 334 -19.99 10.21 -15.43
C THR A 334 -19.30 8.89 -15.74
N GLU A 335 -18.19 8.61 -15.07
CA GLU A 335 -17.37 7.45 -15.29
C GLU A 335 -17.47 6.44 -14.15
N ARG A 336 -16.79 5.32 -14.35
CA ARG A 336 -16.77 4.09 -13.54
C ARG A 336 -16.15 4.28 -12.13
N PHE A 337 -16.07 5.50 -11.61
CA PHE A 337 -15.32 5.79 -10.41
C PHE A 337 -16.13 5.50 -9.14
N LEU A 338 -15.51 4.77 -8.20
CA LEU A 338 -16.06 4.54 -6.88
C LEU A 338 -15.68 5.68 -5.95
N ASN A 339 -16.66 6.16 -5.22
CA ASN A 339 -16.54 7.27 -4.28
C ASN A 339 -16.85 6.83 -2.84
N VAL A 340 -16.46 7.63 -1.85
CA VAL A 340 -16.84 7.42 -0.44
C VAL A 340 -18.36 7.32 -0.29
N GLY A 341 -18.83 6.24 0.35
CA GLY A 341 -20.26 5.95 0.55
C GLY A 341 -20.86 4.91 -0.40
N TYR A 342 -20.09 4.41 -1.37
CA TYR A 342 -20.44 3.16 -2.06
C TYR A 342 -20.19 1.99 -1.12
N ASP A 343 -21.21 1.16 -0.89
CA ASP A 343 -21.09 -0.01 -0.02
C ASP A 343 -20.34 -1.14 -0.75
N VAL A 344 -19.01 -1.10 -0.69
CA VAL A 344 -18.12 -2.13 -1.26
C VAL A 344 -18.32 -3.51 -0.58
N THR A 345 -19.11 -3.58 0.51
CA THR A 345 -19.34 -4.82 1.28
C THR A 345 -20.17 -5.90 0.57
N GLN A 346 -20.64 -5.68 -0.65
CA GLN A 346 -21.16 -6.78 -1.49
C GLN A 346 -20.09 -7.57 -2.26
N SER A 347 -18.81 -7.24 -2.09
CA SER A 347 -17.69 -8.03 -2.60
C SER A 347 -16.75 -8.40 -1.45
N GLU A 348 -16.99 -9.59 -0.89
CA GLU A 348 -16.24 -10.28 0.17
C GLU A 348 -16.36 -9.68 1.58
N SER A 349 -17.13 -10.37 2.42
CA SER A 349 -17.25 -10.15 3.85
C SER A 349 -15.91 -10.37 4.57
N VAL A 350 -15.14 -9.29 4.73
CA VAL A 350 -14.02 -9.19 5.69
C VAL A 350 -14.52 -9.20 7.15
N SER A 351 -15.84 -9.26 7.37
CA SER A 351 -16.48 -9.25 8.70
C SER A 351 -16.28 -10.54 9.51
N ASP A 352 -16.00 -11.69 8.88
CA ASP A 352 -15.92 -12.98 9.59
C ASP A 352 -14.53 -13.31 10.15
N LEU A 353 -13.53 -12.44 9.98
CA LEU A 353 -12.21 -12.57 10.63
C LEU A 353 -12.04 -11.70 11.87
N ARG A 354 -13.03 -10.84 12.19
CA ARG A 354 -12.91 -9.81 13.23
C ARG A 354 -13.28 -10.28 14.64
N SER A 355 -13.94 -11.42 14.83
CA SER A 355 -14.45 -11.81 16.15
C SER A 355 -13.51 -12.67 17.00
N ASP A 356 -12.40 -13.19 16.44
CA ASP A 356 -11.51 -14.14 17.15
C ASP A 356 -10.03 -13.71 17.17
N LEU A 357 -9.77 -12.40 17.24
CA LEU A 357 -8.40 -11.88 17.43
C LEU A 357 -8.19 -11.50 18.91
N PRO A 358 -7.43 -12.29 19.70
CA PRO A 358 -6.93 -11.83 20.98
C PRO A 358 -5.94 -10.70 20.70
N HIS A 359 -6.19 -9.51 21.25
CA HIS A 359 -5.26 -8.38 21.14
C HIS A 359 -4.13 -8.44 22.20
N ALA A 360 -4.15 -9.44 23.08
CA ALA A 360 -3.20 -9.63 24.18
C ALA A 360 -2.87 -11.10 24.40
N ILE A 361 -1.69 -11.37 24.98
CA ILE A 361 -1.33 -12.70 25.48
C ILE A 361 -2.25 -13.03 26.66
N GLU A 362 -3.04 -14.08 26.54
CA GLU A 362 -3.84 -14.58 27.65
C GLU A 362 -3.14 -15.79 28.26
N LEU A 363 -2.80 -15.68 29.53
CA LEU A 363 -2.17 -16.76 30.30
C LEU A 363 -3.10 -17.15 31.43
N SER A 364 -3.51 -18.41 31.47
CA SER A 364 -4.38 -18.93 32.53
C SER A 364 -3.94 -20.32 32.97
N ALA A 365 -4.37 -20.73 34.17
CA ALA A 365 -4.11 -22.06 34.70
C ALA A 365 -5.42 -22.67 35.21
N TYR A 366 -5.73 -23.88 34.76
CA TYR A 366 -6.91 -24.60 35.26
C TYR A 366 -6.63 -26.12 35.38
N PRO A 367 -7.01 -26.76 36.50
CA PRO A 367 -7.51 -26.15 37.73
C PRO A 367 -6.44 -25.33 38.47
N ASN A 368 -6.83 -24.27 39.19
CA ASN A 368 -5.95 -23.51 40.07
C ASN A 368 -6.77 -22.89 41.22
N PRO A 369 -6.59 -23.31 42.50
CA PRO A 369 -5.60 -24.27 42.97
C PRO A 369 -5.75 -25.69 42.40
N PHE A 370 -4.67 -26.48 42.42
CA PHE A 370 -4.65 -27.86 41.93
C PHE A 370 -4.08 -28.83 42.96
N ASN A 371 -4.39 -30.12 42.83
CA ASN A 371 -3.98 -31.16 43.80
C ASN A 371 -2.89 -32.12 43.29
N SER A 372 -2.87 -32.39 41.98
CA SER A 372 -2.02 -33.38 41.33
C SER A 372 -1.44 -32.82 40.04
N ALA A 373 -2.28 -32.27 39.17
CA ALA A 373 -1.85 -31.61 37.94
C ALA A 373 -2.69 -30.35 37.65
N THR A 374 -2.09 -29.41 36.92
CA THR A 374 -2.78 -28.28 36.30
C THR A 374 -2.37 -28.16 34.84
N ARG A 375 -3.09 -27.33 34.08
CA ARG A 375 -2.75 -27.01 32.69
C ARG A 375 -2.63 -25.50 32.54
N ILE A 376 -1.51 -25.07 31.99
CA ILE A 376 -1.32 -23.69 31.55
C ILE A 376 -1.87 -23.56 30.14
N THR A 377 -2.80 -22.64 29.95
CA THR A 377 -3.27 -22.24 28.63
C THR A 377 -2.67 -20.90 28.30
N LEU A 378 -1.94 -20.86 27.19
CA LEU A 378 -1.32 -19.67 26.62
C LEU A 378 -1.98 -19.40 25.27
N ASN A 379 -2.73 -18.32 25.17
CA ASN A 379 -3.26 -17.83 23.91
C ASN A 379 -2.25 -16.84 23.31
N LEU A 380 -1.65 -17.20 22.18
CA LEU A 380 -0.72 -16.34 21.48
C LEU A 380 -1.42 -15.57 20.37
N PRO A 381 -1.40 -14.22 20.41
CA PRO A 381 -2.01 -13.41 19.37
C PRO A 381 -1.24 -13.49 18.05
N ILE A 382 0.06 -13.78 18.11
CA ILE A 382 0.98 -13.92 16.96
C ILE A 382 1.97 -15.07 17.19
N ARG A 383 2.59 -15.57 16.11
CA ARG A 383 3.70 -16.54 16.20
C ARG A 383 4.92 -15.85 16.80
N ASP A 384 5.47 -16.39 17.89
CA ASP A 384 6.65 -15.82 18.55
C ASP A 384 7.49 -16.91 19.23
N TYR A 385 8.76 -16.60 19.51
CA TYR A 385 9.59 -17.36 20.42
C TYR A 385 9.10 -17.16 21.86
N ALA A 386 8.68 -18.25 22.52
CA ALA A 386 8.25 -18.22 23.91
C ALA A 386 9.17 -19.08 24.78
N GLU A 387 9.71 -18.50 25.86
CA GLU A 387 10.21 -19.28 27.00
C GLU A 387 9.12 -19.32 28.08
N ILE A 388 8.63 -20.53 28.37
CA ILE A 388 7.64 -20.79 29.41
C ILE A 388 8.32 -21.60 30.50
N ALA A 389 8.46 -21.02 31.68
CA ALA A 389 9.16 -21.65 32.80
C ALA A 389 8.40 -21.49 34.12
N LEU A 390 8.55 -22.50 34.98
CA LEU A 390 7.94 -22.57 36.30
C LEU A 390 8.96 -22.17 37.38
N PHE A 391 8.55 -21.30 38.30
CA PHE A 391 9.37 -20.78 39.39
C PHE A 391 8.72 -21.06 40.75
N ASN A 392 9.53 -21.32 41.77
CA ASN A 392 9.04 -21.41 43.15
C ASN A 392 8.91 -20.01 43.79
N ALA A 393 8.38 -19.94 45.02
CA ALA A 393 8.21 -18.68 45.77
C ALA A 393 9.52 -17.92 46.07
N LEU A 394 10.68 -18.58 45.96
CA LEU A 394 12.00 -17.95 46.12
C LEU A 394 12.57 -17.42 44.79
N GLY A 395 11.81 -17.53 43.69
CA GLY A 395 12.24 -17.10 42.35
C GLY A 395 13.21 -18.07 41.66
N GLN A 396 13.38 -19.29 42.19
CA GLN A 396 14.22 -20.31 41.55
C GLN A 396 13.44 -21.01 40.45
N ARG A 397 14.05 -21.20 39.27
CA ARG A 397 13.46 -21.94 38.14
C ARG A 397 13.43 -23.43 38.48
N VAL A 398 12.23 -24.00 38.53
CA VAL A 398 11.98 -25.40 38.90
C VAL A 398 11.82 -26.26 37.65
N ASN A 399 11.24 -25.72 36.58
CA ASN A 399 11.04 -26.43 35.32
C ASN A 399 10.98 -25.46 34.12
N VAL A 400 11.31 -25.94 32.92
CA VAL A 400 11.05 -25.26 31.64
C VAL A 400 9.98 -26.07 30.91
N LEU A 401 8.79 -25.49 30.75
CA LEU A 401 7.65 -26.14 30.11
C LEU A 401 7.76 -26.09 28.58
N HIS A 402 8.35 -25.01 28.06
CA HIS A 402 8.61 -24.82 26.64
C HIS A 402 9.71 -23.78 26.42
N SER A 403 10.53 -23.95 25.40
CA SER A 403 11.47 -22.94 24.93
C SER A 403 11.64 -23.10 23.43
N GLY A 404 11.04 -22.19 22.67
CA GLY A 404 11.03 -22.28 21.22
C GLY A 404 9.87 -21.50 20.59
N VAL A 405 9.81 -21.55 19.25
CA VAL A 405 8.77 -20.85 18.49
C VAL A 405 7.43 -21.57 18.64
N LEU A 406 6.38 -20.81 18.99
CA LEU A 406 4.99 -21.26 19.00
C LEU A 406 4.21 -20.49 17.92
N SER A 407 3.29 -21.17 17.24
CA SER A 407 2.39 -20.52 16.29
C SER A 407 1.37 -19.61 17.01
N ARG A 408 0.68 -18.74 16.27
CA ARG A 408 -0.53 -18.06 16.77
C ARG A 408 -1.56 -19.11 17.24
N GLY A 409 -2.32 -18.78 18.29
CA GLY A 409 -3.43 -19.59 18.80
C GLY A 409 -3.19 -20.13 20.22
N ASN A 410 -4.07 -21.03 20.64
CA ASN A 410 -4.07 -21.61 21.97
C ASN A 410 -3.07 -22.76 22.10
N HIS A 411 -2.18 -22.65 23.08
CA HIS A 411 -1.22 -23.68 23.47
C HIS A 411 -1.47 -24.13 24.90
N ALA A 412 -1.29 -25.41 25.16
CA ALA A 412 -1.55 -26.00 26.47
C ALA A 412 -0.32 -26.76 26.97
N PHE A 413 0.16 -26.39 28.15
CA PHE A 413 1.32 -27.01 28.80
C PHE A 413 0.88 -27.66 30.11
N PRO A 414 0.95 -29.00 30.23
CA PRO A 414 0.64 -29.67 31.48
C PRO A 414 1.74 -29.41 32.52
N ILE A 415 1.33 -29.26 33.78
CA ILE A 415 2.22 -29.24 34.94
C ILE A 415 1.81 -30.39 35.86
N ASP A 416 2.76 -31.30 36.10
CA ASP A 416 2.64 -32.35 37.11
C ASP A 416 3.19 -31.85 38.46
N GLY A 417 2.37 -31.91 39.50
CA GLY A 417 2.71 -31.54 40.87
C GLY A 417 3.36 -32.67 41.66
N GLY A 418 3.51 -33.89 41.10
CA GLY A 418 4.05 -35.08 41.75
C GLY A 418 5.35 -34.84 42.54
N GLU A 419 6.30 -34.12 41.94
CA GLU A 419 7.61 -33.82 42.53
C GLU A 419 7.68 -32.43 43.19
N LEU A 420 6.58 -31.68 43.19
CA LEU A 420 6.48 -30.35 43.78
C LEU A 420 5.95 -30.43 45.23
N THR A 421 6.33 -29.48 46.08
CA THR A 421 5.78 -29.35 47.44
C THR A 421 4.52 -28.48 47.43
N SER A 422 3.61 -28.65 48.38
CA SER A 422 2.45 -27.77 48.51
C SER A 422 2.90 -26.31 48.70
N GLY A 423 2.33 -25.38 47.96
CA GLY A 423 2.78 -24.00 47.96
C GLY A 423 2.42 -23.20 46.70
N SER A 424 2.90 -21.96 46.64
CA SER A 424 2.73 -21.08 45.48
C SER A 424 3.88 -21.22 44.49
N TYR A 425 3.53 -21.28 43.22
CA TYR A 425 4.47 -21.27 42.10
C TYR A 425 4.05 -20.19 41.09
N PHE A 426 4.98 -19.81 40.22
CA PHE A 426 4.78 -18.78 39.21
C PHE A 426 5.20 -19.31 37.85
N VAL A 427 4.27 -19.32 36.90
CA VAL A 427 4.57 -19.57 35.50
C VAL A 427 4.93 -18.25 34.86
N ARG A 428 6.12 -18.18 34.27
CA ARG A 428 6.62 -17.02 33.55
C ARG A 428 6.69 -17.34 32.07
N VAL A 429 6.10 -16.47 31.27
CA VAL A 429 6.20 -16.47 29.81
C VAL A 429 7.02 -15.25 29.41
N THR A 430 8.15 -15.48 28.74
CA THR A 430 8.99 -14.43 28.17
C THR A 430 8.91 -14.49 26.65
N GLN A 431 8.53 -13.38 26.02
CA GLN A 431 8.34 -13.23 24.57
C GLN A 431 8.75 -11.82 24.13
N SER A 432 9.58 -11.69 23.09
CA SER A 432 10.00 -10.40 22.52
C SER A 432 10.38 -9.33 23.56
N GLY A 433 10.99 -9.74 24.68
CA GLY A 433 11.38 -8.86 25.80
C GLY A 433 10.29 -8.56 26.84
N ALA A 434 9.01 -8.86 26.55
CA ALA A 434 7.90 -8.77 27.49
C ALA A 434 7.82 -10.02 28.39
N THR A 435 7.34 -9.85 29.63
CA THR A 435 7.20 -10.94 30.60
C THR A 435 5.80 -10.95 31.20
N THR A 436 5.09 -12.07 31.06
CA THR A 436 3.79 -12.32 31.69
C THR A 436 3.93 -13.38 32.78
N LEU A 437 3.26 -13.19 33.92
CA LEU A 437 3.32 -14.09 35.08
C LEU A 437 1.93 -14.59 35.45
N GLN A 438 1.79 -15.89 35.68
CA GLN A 438 0.61 -16.53 36.23
C GLN A 438 0.96 -17.26 37.52
N ARG A 439 0.34 -16.87 38.63
CA ARG A 439 0.48 -17.59 39.91
C ARG A 439 -0.38 -18.85 39.90
N ILE A 440 0.19 -19.98 40.32
CA ILE A 440 -0.52 -21.24 40.55
C ILE A 440 -0.29 -21.74 41.99
N VAL A 441 -1.27 -22.44 42.55
CA VAL A 441 -1.22 -22.94 43.94
C VAL A 441 -1.45 -24.45 43.96
N LEU A 442 -0.47 -25.19 44.47
CA LEU A 442 -0.58 -26.63 44.72
C LEU A 442 -1.05 -26.87 46.15
N ILE A 443 -2.20 -27.53 46.30
CA ILE A 443 -2.79 -27.95 47.57
C ILE A 443 -2.91 -29.47 47.56
N ARG A 444 -2.15 -30.14 48.42
CA ARG A 444 -2.29 -31.58 48.67
C ARG A 444 -3.13 -31.85 49.89
#